data_AF-A0A0K2TPF3-F1
#
_entry.id   AF-A0A0K2TPF3-F1
#
_cell.length_a   1.000
_cell.length_b   1.000
_cell.length_c   1.000
_cell.angle_alpha   90.00
_cell.angle_beta   90.00
_cell.angle_gamma   90.00
#
_symmetry.space_group_name_H-M   'P 1'
#
loop_
_entity.id
_entity.type
_entity.pdbx_description
1 polymer ?
#
loop_
_entity_poly.entity_id
_entity_poly.type
_entity_poly.pdbx_seq_one_letter_code
_entity_poly.pdbx_strand_id
1 'polypeptide(L)'
;MKLKERIFIGLFVLMITSFVMSQLFFKRKTYSDINTSITLDLAESSNMTLKISSIDYDLYTFKDLSEVLMKIQLMNWNTKPIGDTNTDLSSSQKTNLKGIIQDKNKDLTIWDLFYFGINTNGIYQETKESNYIVESIIYSMRRTNILTVMQEEAGTQLKLIINLIKNGKALFKPMRFSGNHVSFRNQFYFTEFERYNAEIAAYHLDRLLGFRRAVPVTGRQLNISSDLYKSASLELQKTFFISPLGNLC
;
A
#
# COMPACT_ATOMS: atom_id res chain seq x y z
N MET A 1 -2.36 -44.28 6.10
CA MET A 1 -2.80 -43.25 5.14
C MET A 1 -1.73 -43.08 4.07
N LYS A 2 -2.06 -43.31 2.80
CA LYS A 2 -1.09 -43.30 1.68
C LYS A 2 -0.68 -41.85 1.39
N LEU A 3 0.56 -41.59 0.95
CA LEU A 3 1.12 -40.24 0.72
C LEU A 3 0.22 -39.35 -0.17
N LYS A 4 -0.49 -39.94 -1.13
CA LYS A 4 -1.45 -39.26 -1.99
C LYS A 4 -2.65 -38.67 -1.22
N GLU A 5 -3.15 -39.35 -0.20
CA GLU A 5 -4.26 -38.86 0.63
C GLU A 5 -3.83 -37.67 1.49
N ARG A 6 -2.58 -37.65 1.96
CA ARG A 6 -2.02 -36.52 2.71
C ARG A 6 -1.88 -35.25 1.87
N ILE A 7 -1.44 -35.40 0.61
CA ILE A 7 -1.32 -34.28 -0.33
C ILE A 7 -2.70 -33.72 -0.66
N PHE A 8 -3.68 -34.58 -0.87
CA PHE A 8 -5.04 -34.16 -1.20
C PHE A 8 -5.70 -33.40 -0.04
N ILE A 9 -5.56 -33.89 1.19
CA ILE A 9 -6.05 -33.20 2.40
C ILE A 9 -5.32 -31.87 2.59
N GLY A 10 -3.99 -31.83 2.37
CA GLY A 10 -3.20 -30.61 2.47
C GLY A 10 -3.65 -29.53 1.47
N LEU A 11 -3.87 -29.90 0.21
CA LEU A 11 -4.39 -29.00 -0.83
C LEU A 11 -5.81 -28.52 -0.51
N PHE A 12 -6.66 -29.41 -0.01
CA PHE A 12 -8.03 -29.09 0.36
C PHE A 12 -8.09 -28.08 1.53
N VAL A 13 -7.26 -28.28 2.56
CA VAL A 13 -7.12 -27.34 3.68
C VAL A 13 -6.60 -25.99 3.20
N LEU A 14 -5.58 -25.97 2.33
CA LEU A 14 -5.04 -24.73 1.74
C LEU A 14 -6.06 -23.96 0.91
N MET A 15 -6.91 -24.68 0.17
CA MET A 15 -7.99 -24.08 -0.64
C MET A 15 -9.07 -23.48 0.26
N ILE A 16 -9.45 -24.19 1.34
CA ILE A 16 -10.43 -23.69 2.31
C ILE A 16 -9.86 -22.49 3.07
N THR A 17 -8.61 -22.52 3.52
CA THR A 17 -8.02 -21.38 4.23
C THR A 17 -7.89 -20.16 3.32
N SER A 18 -7.54 -20.35 2.05
CA SER A 18 -7.47 -19.26 1.06
C SER A 18 -8.87 -18.71 0.74
N PHE A 19 -9.88 -19.59 0.65
CA PHE A 19 -11.26 -19.19 0.44
C PHE A 19 -11.83 -18.43 1.64
N VAL A 20 -11.62 -18.93 2.87
CA VAL A 20 -12.05 -18.28 4.11
C VAL A 20 -11.35 -16.93 4.28
N MET A 21 -10.06 -16.83 3.99
CA MET A 21 -9.35 -15.55 4.00
C MET A 21 -9.88 -14.59 2.93
N SER A 22 -10.24 -15.08 1.74
CA SER A 22 -10.89 -14.26 0.71
C SER A 22 -12.27 -13.74 1.16
N GLN A 23 -13.03 -14.52 1.94
CA GLN A 23 -14.36 -14.10 2.44
C GLN A 23 -14.25 -13.13 3.63
N LEU A 24 -13.22 -13.25 4.47
CA LEU A 24 -13.01 -12.37 5.62
C LEU A 24 -12.55 -10.96 5.25
N PHE A 25 -11.93 -10.77 4.08
CA PHE A 25 -11.36 -9.47 3.69
C PHE A 25 -12.20 -8.62 2.73
N PHE A 26 -13.27 -9.16 2.13
CA PHE A 26 -14.12 -8.39 1.23
C PHE A 26 -15.34 -7.79 1.95
N LYS A 27 -15.18 -6.58 2.50
CA LYS A 27 -16.32 -5.72 2.83
C LYS A 27 -16.92 -5.22 1.52
N ARG A 28 -17.91 -5.92 0.97
CA ARG A 28 -18.55 -5.53 -0.30
C ARG A 28 -19.47 -4.34 -0.04
N LYS A 29 -19.02 -3.14 -0.43
CA LYS A 29 -19.93 -2.02 -0.74
C LYS A 29 -20.77 -2.48 -1.93
N THR A 30 -22.09 -2.50 -1.78
CA THR A 30 -23.00 -2.69 -2.92
C THR A 30 -22.91 -1.45 -3.81
N TYR A 31 -22.07 -1.53 -4.84
CA TYR A 31 -22.01 -0.53 -5.90
C TYR A 31 -23.11 -0.86 -6.92
N SER A 32 -24.33 -0.37 -6.67
CA SER A 32 -25.32 -0.20 -7.73
C SER A 32 -25.03 1.14 -8.41
N ASP A 33 -24.76 1.08 -9.72
CA ASP A 33 -24.71 2.18 -10.68
C ASP A 33 -23.80 3.36 -10.32
N ILE A 34 -22.51 3.24 -10.64
CA ILE A 34 -21.67 4.43 -10.81
C ILE A 34 -21.15 4.49 -12.24
N ASN A 35 -21.74 5.39 -13.02
CA ASN A 35 -21.07 6.01 -14.17
C ASN A 35 -19.87 6.80 -13.65
N THR A 36 -18.72 6.15 -13.49
CA THR A 36 -17.46 6.80 -13.14
C THR A 36 -16.72 7.15 -14.43
N SER A 37 -16.66 8.44 -14.78
CA SER A 37 -15.63 8.93 -15.69
C SER A 37 -14.37 9.23 -14.87
N ILE A 38 -13.30 8.48 -15.10
CA ILE A 38 -11.98 8.76 -14.54
C ILE A 38 -11.23 9.62 -15.55
N THR A 39 -11.00 10.89 -15.20
CA THR A 39 -10.09 11.77 -15.93
C THR A 39 -8.68 11.60 -15.36
N LEU A 40 -7.76 11.10 -16.19
CA LEU A 40 -6.34 11.06 -15.88
C LEU A 40 -5.67 12.27 -16.54
N ASP A 41 -5.28 13.27 -15.75
CA ASP A 41 -4.44 14.38 -16.23
C ASP A 41 -3.00 13.90 -16.36
N LEU A 42 -2.63 13.51 -17.58
CA LEU A 42 -1.24 13.38 -17.99
C LEU A 42 -0.77 14.77 -18.43
N ALA A 43 0.23 15.30 -17.73
CA ALA A 43 0.81 16.59 -18.06
C ALA A 43 1.25 16.65 -19.53
N GLU A 44 0.93 17.78 -20.17
CA GLU A 44 1.26 18.19 -21.53
C GLU A 44 0.40 17.58 -22.67
N SER A 45 -0.76 18.22 -22.87
CA SER A 45 -1.50 18.39 -24.15
C SER A 45 -2.42 17.29 -24.67
N SER A 46 -2.75 16.24 -23.91
CA SER A 46 -3.88 15.36 -24.28
C SER A 46 -4.67 14.87 -23.06
N ASN A 47 -5.86 15.42 -22.88
CA ASN A 47 -6.84 14.88 -21.92
C ASN A 47 -7.46 13.61 -22.52
N MET A 48 -7.03 12.44 -22.03
CA MET A 48 -7.67 11.18 -22.40
C MET A 48 -8.78 10.87 -21.39
N THR A 49 -10.02 11.19 -21.75
CA THR A 49 -11.22 10.72 -21.04
C THR A 49 -11.49 9.27 -21.39
N LEU A 50 -11.18 8.34 -20.49
CA LEU A 50 -11.67 6.97 -20.56
C LEU A 50 -13.14 6.95 -20.12
N LYS A 51 -14.06 6.96 -21.09
CA LYS A 51 -15.45 6.60 -20.84
C LYS A 51 -15.53 5.08 -20.77
N ILE A 52 -15.65 4.54 -19.56
CA ILE A 52 -16.11 3.17 -19.37
C ILE A 52 -17.61 3.21 -19.64
N SER A 53 -18.01 3.02 -20.90
CA SER A 53 -19.39 2.69 -21.24
C SER A 53 -19.73 1.38 -20.55
N SER A 54 -20.89 1.35 -19.89
CA SER A 54 -21.51 0.16 -19.29
C SER A 54 -20.94 -1.14 -19.84
N ILE A 55 -20.20 -1.87 -19.00
CA ILE A 55 -19.82 -3.23 -19.31
C ILE A 55 -21.13 -4.01 -19.34
N ASP A 56 -21.56 -4.37 -20.56
CA ASP A 56 -22.69 -5.26 -20.76
C ASP A 56 -22.27 -6.62 -20.22
N TYR A 57 -22.68 -6.93 -18.99
CA TYR A 57 -22.44 -8.22 -18.38
C TYR A 57 -23.43 -9.20 -19.02
N ASP A 58 -23.06 -9.75 -20.17
CA ASP A 58 -23.76 -10.88 -20.77
C ASP A 58 -23.77 -12.09 -19.81
N LEU A 59 -24.82 -12.12 -18.98
CA LEU A 59 -25.75 -13.21 -18.63
C LEU A 59 -25.28 -14.68 -18.54
N TYR A 60 -23.99 -14.96 -18.35
CA TYR A 60 -23.43 -16.27 -17.94
C TYR A 60 -22.41 -16.14 -16.79
N THR A 61 -22.51 -15.06 -16.04
CA THR A 61 -21.55 -14.63 -15.02
C THR A 61 -21.71 -15.45 -13.73
N PHE A 62 -20.76 -16.36 -13.46
CA PHE A 62 -20.60 -17.12 -12.21
C PHE A 62 -21.91 -17.54 -11.51
N LYS A 63 -22.88 -18.08 -12.28
CA LYS A 63 -24.22 -18.42 -11.76
C LYS A 63 -24.13 -19.36 -10.55
N ASP A 64 -23.24 -20.33 -10.60
CA ASP A 64 -22.98 -21.27 -9.50
C ASP A 64 -22.51 -20.55 -8.23
N LEU A 65 -21.60 -19.57 -8.37
CA LEU A 65 -21.14 -18.76 -7.25
C LEU A 65 -22.27 -17.88 -6.70
N SER A 66 -23.07 -17.28 -7.60
CA SER A 66 -24.21 -16.45 -7.20
C SER A 66 -25.26 -17.26 -6.42
N GLU A 67 -25.50 -18.50 -6.82
CA GLU A 67 -26.44 -19.41 -6.16
C GLU A 67 -25.92 -19.84 -4.79
N VAL A 68 -24.63 -20.18 -4.68
CA VAL A 68 -23.99 -20.48 -3.40
C VAL A 68 -24.01 -19.27 -2.47
N LEU A 69 -23.70 -18.08 -2.96
CA LEU A 69 -23.72 -16.84 -2.16
C LEU A 69 -25.13 -16.50 -1.68
N MET A 70 -26.17 -16.68 -2.52
CA MET A 70 -27.56 -16.50 -2.10
C MET A 70 -27.95 -17.46 -0.98
N LYS A 71 -27.53 -18.73 -1.06
CA LYS A 71 -27.76 -19.73 0.00
C LYS A 71 -27.03 -19.37 1.30
N ILE A 72 -25.83 -18.81 1.21
CA ILE A 72 -25.06 -18.34 2.39
C ILE A 72 -25.69 -17.07 2.97
N GLN A 73 -26.20 -16.14 2.16
CA GLN A 73 -26.83 -14.91 2.66
C GLN A 73 -28.14 -15.19 3.40
N LEU A 74 -28.84 -16.28 3.05
CA LEU A 74 -29.97 -16.81 3.83
C LEU A 74 -29.53 -17.42 5.17
N MET A 75 -28.31 -17.96 5.26
CA MET A 75 -27.69 -18.35 6.52
C MET A 75 -27.11 -17.09 7.18
N ASN A 76 -27.93 -16.37 7.94
CA ASN A 76 -27.60 -15.12 8.62
C ASN A 76 -26.20 -15.15 9.32
N TRP A 77 -25.13 -14.87 8.57
CA TRP A 77 -23.75 -14.93 9.03
C TRP A 77 -23.45 -13.64 9.79
N ASN A 78 -23.90 -13.60 11.04
CA ASN A 78 -23.68 -12.48 11.97
C ASN A 78 -22.26 -12.43 12.55
N THR A 79 -21.25 -12.87 11.80
CA THR A 79 -19.86 -12.60 12.17
C THR A 79 -19.50 -11.25 11.59
N LYS A 80 -19.75 -10.20 12.38
CA LYS A 80 -19.08 -8.92 12.17
C LYS A 80 -17.58 -9.18 12.06
N PRO A 81 -16.90 -8.77 10.98
CA PRO A 81 -15.45 -8.86 10.94
C PRO A 81 -14.91 -8.16 12.18
N ILE A 82 -13.95 -8.80 12.86
CA ILE A 82 -13.31 -8.25 14.06
C ILE A 82 -12.87 -6.81 13.73
N GLY A 83 -13.50 -5.84 14.40
CA GLY A 83 -13.36 -4.41 14.12
C GLY A 83 -14.68 -3.64 13.95
N ASP A 84 -15.80 -4.32 13.73
CA ASP A 84 -17.15 -3.70 13.62
C ASP A 84 -17.88 -3.61 14.98
N THR A 85 -17.13 -3.69 16.08
CA THR A 85 -17.57 -3.13 17.34
C THR A 85 -17.43 -1.62 17.22
N ASN A 86 -18.52 -0.89 17.45
CA ASN A 86 -18.50 0.53 17.83
C ASN A 86 -17.74 0.77 19.15
N THR A 87 -16.77 -0.07 19.51
CA THR A 87 -15.64 0.35 20.30
C THR A 87 -14.74 1.15 19.37
N ASP A 88 -15.18 2.38 19.12
CA ASP A 88 -14.30 3.52 19.27
C ASP A 88 -13.06 3.13 20.06
N LEU A 89 -11.88 3.33 19.48
CA LEU A 89 -10.57 3.33 20.14
C LEU A 89 -10.71 3.17 21.65
N SER A 90 -10.15 2.10 22.23
CA SER A 90 -10.07 1.95 23.69
C SER A 90 -9.90 3.33 24.30
N SER A 91 -10.77 3.69 25.24
CA SER A 91 -10.87 5.03 25.80
C SER A 91 -9.49 5.67 26.12
N SER A 92 -8.48 4.85 26.39
CA SER A 92 -7.04 5.17 26.44
C SER A 92 -6.41 5.86 25.20
N GLN A 93 -6.71 5.48 23.96
CA GLN A 93 -6.13 6.11 22.76
C GLN A 93 -6.87 7.40 22.35
N LYS A 94 -8.21 7.44 22.51
CA LYS A 94 -8.99 8.68 22.32
C LYS A 94 -8.69 9.75 23.37
N THR A 95 -8.40 9.35 24.61
CA THR A 95 -7.93 10.26 25.67
C THR A 95 -6.52 10.77 25.38
N ASN A 96 -5.62 9.93 24.83
CA ASN A 96 -4.32 10.39 24.35
C ASN A 96 -4.43 11.39 23.18
N LEU A 97 -5.29 11.16 22.19
CA LEU A 97 -5.48 12.13 21.09
C LEU A 97 -6.08 13.45 21.58
N LYS A 98 -7.11 13.41 22.44
CA LYS A 98 -7.68 14.63 23.02
C LYS A 98 -6.69 15.35 23.92
N GLY A 99 -5.86 14.63 24.70
CA GLY A 99 -4.80 15.22 25.53
C GLY A 99 -3.70 15.87 24.71
N ILE A 100 -3.27 15.23 23.61
CA ILE A 100 -2.24 15.78 22.70
C ILE A 100 -2.77 16.97 21.89
N ILE A 101 -4.03 16.93 21.45
CA ILE A 101 -4.69 18.04 20.74
C ILE A 101 -5.03 19.21 21.68
N GLN A 102 -5.29 18.93 22.97
CA GLN A 102 -5.51 19.96 23.99
C GLN A 102 -4.21 20.64 24.44
N ASP A 103 -3.06 20.03 24.19
CA ASP A 103 -1.77 20.66 24.36
C ASP A 103 -1.54 21.67 23.22
N LYS A 104 -2.15 22.85 23.36
CA LYS A 104 -2.22 23.96 22.37
C LYS A 104 -0.87 24.46 21.84
N ASN A 105 0.24 23.91 22.30
CA ASN A 105 1.61 24.34 21.99
C ASN A 105 2.34 23.44 20.98
N LYS A 106 1.73 22.36 20.48
CA LYS A 106 2.39 21.48 19.50
C LYS A 106 1.72 21.58 18.14
N ASP A 107 2.40 22.25 17.20
CA ASP A 107 2.01 22.27 15.78
C ASP A 107 2.08 20.84 15.21
N LEU A 108 0.94 20.15 15.17
CA LEU A 108 0.85 18.80 14.64
C LEU A 108 1.10 18.80 13.14
N THR A 109 2.00 17.91 12.70
CA THR A 109 2.27 17.71 11.28
C THR A 109 1.28 16.71 10.67
N ILE A 110 1.21 16.69 9.34
CA ILE A 110 0.39 15.70 8.63
C ILE A 110 0.83 14.25 8.92
N TRP A 111 2.12 14.05 9.20
CA TRP A 111 2.69 12.77 9.59
C TRP A 111 2.16 12.32 10.95
N ASP A 112 2.10 13.24 11.92
CA ASP A 112 1.52 12.97 13.25
C ASP A 112 0.05 12.57 13.14
N LEU A 113 -0.74 13.31 12.35
CA LEU A 113 -2.15 13.02 12.12
C LEU A 113 -2.37 11.64 11.51
N PHE A 114 -1.49 11.20 10.61
CA PHE A 114 -1.56 9.86 10.04
C PHE A 114 -1.22 8.78 11.07
N TYR A 115 -0.14 8.94 11.83
CA TYR A 115 0.23 7.96 12.86
C TYR A 115 -0.87 7.80 13.92
N PHE A 116 -1.52 8.90 14.29
CA PHE A 116 -2.68 8.90 15.18
C PHE A 116 -3.93 8.26 14.58
N GLY A 117 -4.07 8.25 13.26
CA GLY A 117 -5.17 7.62 12.55
C GLY A 117 -5.08 6.10 12.46
N ILE A 118 -3.90 5.50 12.70
CA ILE A 118 -3.71 4.06 12.64
C ILE A 118 -4.52 3.38 13.76
N ASN A 119 -5.28 2.34 13.43
CA ASN A 119 -6.06 1.60 14.41
C ASN A 119 -6.11 0.09 14.10
N THR A 120 -6.83 -0.66 14.91
CA THR A 120 -6.93 -2.13 14.80
C THR A 120 -7.57 -2.61 13.51
N ASN A 121 -8.33 -1.74 12.82
CA ASN A 121 -9.07 -2.10 11.61
C ASN A 121 -8.28 -1.80 10.33
N GLY A 122 -7.19 -1.04 10.41
CA GLY A 122 -6.36 -0.70 9.27
C GLY A 122 -5.39 0.45 9.53
N ILE A 123 -4.50 0.67 8.56
CA ILE A 123 -3.51 1.76 8.61
C ILE A 123 -4.17 3.11 8.36
N TYR A 124 -5.26 3.15 7.58
CA TYR A 124 -6.06 4.34 7.32
C TYR A 124 -7.51 3.92 7.00
N GLN A 125 -8.46 4.87 7.04
CA GLN A 125 -9.89 4.58 6.94
C GLN A 125 -10.49 5.01 5.61
N GLU A 126 -11.68 4.50 5.29
CA GLU A 126 -12.51 4.97 4.17
C GLU A 126 -13.35 6.20 4.59
N THR A 127 -12.68 7.24 5.08
CA THR A 127 -13.31 8.52 5.37
C THR A 127 -12.65 9.62 4.53
N LYS A 128 -13.37 10.71 4.32
CA LYS A 128 -12.87 11.84 3.53
C LYS A 128 -11.62 12.44 4.17
N GLU A 129 -11.63 12.55 5.50
CA GLU A 129 -10.54 13.10 6.32
C GLU A 129 -9.30 12.21 6.25
N SER A 130 -9.48 10.88 6.43
CA SER A 130 -8.36 9.94 6.37
C SER A 130 -7.74 9.88 4.97
N ASN A 131 -8.57 9.89 3.92
CA ASN A 131 -8.08 9.94 2.54
C ASN A 131 -7.26 11.22 2.27
N TYR A 132 -7.74 12.39 2.73
CA TYR A 132 -7.02 13.65 2.59
C TYR A 132 -5.65 13.62 3.30
N ILE A 133 -5.58 13.04 4.51
CA ILE A 133 -4.31 12.88 5.24
C ILE A 133 -3.33 12.00 4.47
N VAL A 134 -3.79 10.86 3.96
CA VAL A 134 -2.93 9.94 3.22
C VAL A 134 -2.43 10.56 1.90
N GLU A 135 -3.30 11.25 1.16
CA GLU A 135 -2.92 11.97 -0.05
C GLU A 135 -1.89 13.07 0.23
N SER A 136 -2.05 13.76 1.36
CA SER A 136 -1.12 14.80 1.80
C SER A 136 0.26 14.22 2.19
N ILE A 137 0.31 13.04 2.80
CA ILE A 137 1.57 12.32 3.05
C ILE A 137 2.23 11.86 1.76
N ILE A 138 1.47 11.30 0.82
CA ILE A 138 1.97 10.92 -0.50
C ILE A 138 2.56 12.14 -1.22
N TYR A 139 1.88 13.28 -1.17
CA TYR A 139 2.38 14.53 -1.71
C TYR A 139 3.66 14.98 -1.00
N SER A 140 3.69 14.91 0.34
CA SER A 140 4.87 15.23 1.14
C SER A 140 6.07 14.36 0.76
N MET A 141 5.90 13.04 0.63
CA MET A 141 6.97 12.13 0.21
C MET A 141 7.54 12.48 -1.17
N ARG A 142 6.67 12.93 -2.10
CA ARG A 142 7.06 13.25 -3.48
C ARG A 142 7.80 14.58 -3.61
N ARG A 143 7.42 15.59 -2.83
CA ARG A 143 7.80 16.99 -3.05
C ARG A 143 8.70 17.59 -1.98
N THR A 144 8.65 17.07 -0.75
CA THR A 144 9.38 17.69 0.37
C THR A 144 10.88 17.51 0.20
N ASN A 145 11.65 18.53 0.56
CA ASN A 145 13.10 18.44 0.56
C ASN A 145 13.58 17.36 1.53
N ILE A 146 14.64 16.69 1.11
CA ILE A 146 15.33 15.66 1.89
C ILE A 146 16.30 16.39 2.83
N LEU A 147 16.26 16.03 4.12
CA LEU A 147 17.19 16.51 5.12
C LEU A 147 18.40 15.60 5.23
N THR A 148 18.16 14.30 5.40
CA THR A 148 19.22 13.30 5.56
C THR A 148 18.82 11.98 4.93
N VAL A 149 19.79 11.25 4.41
CA VAL A 149 19.65 9.92 3.85
C VAL A 149 20.62 8.98 4.54
N MET A 150 20.11 7.84 5.00
CA MET A 150 20.91 6.82 5.69
C MET A 150 20.60 5.46 5.10
N GLN A 151 21.54 4.53 5.14
CA GLN A 151 21.26 3.14 4.82
C GLN A 151 20.48 2.49 5.97
N GLU A 152 19.43 1.76 5.66
CA GLU A 152 18.76 0.89 6.63
C GLU A 152 19.59 -0.39 6.77
N GLU A 153 20.08 -0.67 7.98
CA GLU A 153 20.85 -1.88 8.25
C GLU A 153 19.95 -3.13 8.30
N ALA A 154 18.67 -2.95 8.58
CA ALA A 154 17.70 -4.04 8.61
C ALA A 154 17.28 -4.50 7.21
N GLY A 155 17.67 -5.72 6.84
CA GLY A 155 17.18 -6.40 5.65
C GLY A 155 18.29 -7.08 4.85
N THR A 156 17.94 -7.58 3.67
CA THR A 156 18.86 -8.29 2.76
C THR A 156 19.20 -7.51 1.50
N GLN A 157 18.42 -6.48 1.19
CA GLN A 157 18.56 -5.67 -0.03
C GLN A 157 18.66 -4.18 0.34
N LEU A 158 19.25 -3.40 -0.57
CA LEU A 158 19.47 -1.97 -0.37
C LEU A 158 18.17 -1.21 -0.13
N LYS A 159 18.08 -0.58 1.04
CA LYS A 159 16.99 0.30 1.45
C LYS A 159 17.59 1.53 2.12
N LEU A 160 17.03 2.69 1.83
CA LEU A 160 17.46 3.94 2.45
C LEU A 160 16.35 4.50 3.33
N ILE A 161 16.73 5.07 4.46
CA ILE A 161 15.87 5.92 5.28
C ILE A 161 16.06 7.35 4.79
N ILE A 162 14.96 7.98 4.35
CA ILE A 162 14.92 9.39 3.98
C ILE A 162 14.16 10.15 5.06
N ASN A 163 14.86 11.07 5.73
CA ASN A 163 14.22 12.06 6.59
C ASN A 163 13.89 13.31 5.77
N LEU A 164 12.65 13.76 5.86
CA LEU A 164 12.09 14.92 5.19
C LEU A 164 11.89 16.05 6.20
N ILE A 165 11.69 17.27 5.70
CA ILE A 165 11.26 18.39 6.54
C ILE A 165 9.91 18.06 7.23
N LYS A 166 9.66 18.67 8.39
CA LYS A 166 8.45 18.47 9.22
C LYS A 166 8.33 17.03 9.72
N ASN A 167 9.46 16.46 10.15
CA ASN A 167 9.58 15.12 10.76
C ASN A 167 9.06 13.96 9.89
N GLY A 168 8.89 14.17 8.58
CA GLY A 168 8.51 13.09 7.69
C GLY A 168 9.64 12.07 7.57
N LYS A 169 9.31 10.79 7.62
CA LYS A 169 10.29 9.70 7.46
C LYS A 169 9.75 8.69 6.46
N ALA A 170 10.54 8.38 5.44
CA ALA A 170 10.16 7.45 4.39
C ALA A 170 11.24 6.39 4.17
N LEU A 171 10.81 5.16 3.90
CA LEU A 171 11.69 4.10 3.40
C LEU A 171 11.76 4.20 1.88
N PHE A 172 12.96 4.26 1.33
CA PHE A 172 13.21 4.40 -0.09
C PHE A 172 13.87 3.14 -0.66
N LYS A 173 13.27 2.61 -1.74
CA LYS A 173 13.79 1.49 -2.52
C LYS A 173 14.17 2.00 -3.91
N PRO A 174 15.45 1.93 -4.32
CA PRO A 174 15.87 2.45 -5.61
C PRO A 174 15.34 1.60 -6.76
N MET A 175 15.16 2.23 -7.92
CA MET A 175 14.92 1.53 -9.18
C MET A 175 16.20 0.80 -9.61
N ARG A 176 16.09 -0.50 -9.88
CA ARG A 176 17.21 -1.33 -10.36
C ARG A 176 17.10 -1.71 -11.83
N PHE A 177 15.90 -2.11 -12.25
CA PHE A 177 15.62 -2.55 -13.62
C PHE A 177 14.54 -1.68 -14.25
N SER A 178 14.50 -1.67 -15.58
CA SER A 178 13.40 -1.07 -16.33
C SER A 178 12.06 -1.76 -16.03
N GLY A 179 10.95 -1.06 -16.28
CA GLY A 179 9.60 -1.57 -15.98
C GLY A 179 9.24 -2.88 -16.71
N ASN A 180 9.89 -3.17 -17.83
CA ASN A 180 9.63 -4.35 -18.65
C ASN A 180 10.50 -5.57 -18.28
N HIS A 181 11.40 -5.43 -17.31
CA HIS A 181 12.25 -6.54 -16.90
C HIS A 181 11.43 -7.64 -16.23
N VAL A 182 11.55 -8.88 -16.72
CA VAL A 182 10.92 -10.06 -16.12
C VAL A 182 12.01 -10.92 -15.46
N SER A 183 11.72 -11.42 -14.26
CA SER A 183 12.63 -12.29 -13.52
C SER A 183 12.91 -13.56 -14.31
N PHE A 184 14.12 -14.09 -14.22
CA PHE A 184 14.48 -15.29 -14.99
C PHE A 184 13.69 -16.50 -14.49
N ARG A 185 13.31 -17.42 -15.39
CA ARG A 185 12.51 -18.61 -15.03
C ARG A 185 13.20 -19.51 -14.00
N ASN A 186 14.53 -19.54 -14.02
CA ASN A 186 15.36 -20.33 -13.10
C ASN A 186 15.75 -19.55 -11.82
N GLN A 187 15.28 -18.32 -11.65
CA GLN A 187 15.52 -17.53 -10.45
C GLN A 187 14.59 -17.99 -9.34
N PHE A 188 15.16 -18.31 -8.17
CA PHE A 188 14.38 -18.63 -6.98
C PHE A 188 13.87 -17.36 -6.31
N TYR A 189 12.75 -17.46 -5.59
CA TYR A 189 12.11 -16.31 -4.92
C TYR A 189 13.03 -15.58 -3.91
N PHE A 190 13.96 -16.29 -3.27
CA PHE A 190 14.90 -15.69 -2.31
C PHE A 190 16.11 -15.02 -2.97
N THR A 191 16.34 -15.24 -4.27
CA THR A 191 17.35 -14.52 -5.06
C THR A 191 16.73 -13.44 -5.94
N GLU A 192 15.40 -13.25 -5.85
CA GLU A 192 14.71 -12.20 -6.60
C GLU A 192 15.05 -10.82 -6.03
N PHE A 193 15.31 -9.87 -6.93
CA PHE A 193 15.54 -8.49 -6.56
C PHE A 193 14.22 -7.78 -6.29
N GLU A 194 14.16 -7.01 -5.20
CA GLU A 194 13.03 -6.17 -4.88
C GLU A 194 12.78 -5.14 -5.99
N ARG A 195 11.50 -4.85 -6.24
CA ARG A 195 11.05 -3.97 -7.31
C ARG A 195 10.27 -2.79 -6.73
N TYR A 196 10.77 -1.57 -6.92
CA TYR A 196 10.11 -0.36 -6.40
C TYR A 196 8.66 -0.20 -6.90
N ASN A 197 8.39 -0.57 -8.16
CA ASN A 197 7.06 -0.47 -8.75
C ASN A 197 6.06 -1.48 -8.16
N ALA A 198 6.53 -2.63 -7.67
CA ALA A 198 5.68 -3.61 -6.99
C ALA A 198 5.14 -3.04 -5.67
N GLU A 199 5.94 -2.30 -4.91
CA GLU A 199 5.49 -1.62 -3.68
C GLU A 199 4.39 -0.59 -3.96
N ILE A 200 4.58 0.22 -5.01
CA ILE A 200 3.58 1.21 -5.44
C ILE A 200 2.28 0.50 -5.86
N ALA A 201 2.38 -0.50 -6.72
CA ALA A 201 1.22 -1.24 -7.22
C ALA A 201 0.47 -1.97 -6.10
N ALA A 202 1.19 -2.63 -5.18
CA ALA A 202 0.61 -3.32 -4.05
C ALA A 202 -0.17 -2.38 -3.13
N TYR A 203 0.36 -1.20 -2.84
CA TYR A 203 -0.35 -0.19 -2.06
C TYR A 203 -1.66 0.25 -2.72
N HIS A 204 -1.63 0.57 -4.02
CA HIS A 204 -2.83 1.00 -4.73
C HIS A 204 -3.85 -0.13 -4.89
N LEU A 205 -3.40 -1.37 -5.10
CA LEU A 205 -4.27 -2.55 -5.14
C LEU A 205 -4.92 -2.83 -3.79
N ASP A 206 -4.17 -2.78 -2.68
CA ASP A 206 -4.69 -2.91 -1.31
C ASP A 206 -5.78 -1.88 -1.02
N ARG A 207 -5.59 -0.64 -1.48
CA ARG A 207 -6.59 0.42 -1.40
C ARG A 207 -7.84 0.11 -2.23
N LEU A 208 -7.66 -0.34 -3.48
CA LEU A 208 -8.76 -0.66 -4.40
C LEU A 208 -9.62 -1.82 -3.88
N LEU A 209 -8.99 -2.83 -3.28
CA LEU A 209 -9.65 -3.97 -2.66
C LEU A 209 -10.30 -3.63 -1.31
N GLY A 210 -10.12 -2.41 -0.81
CA GLY A 210 -10.71 -1.94 0.45
C GLY A 210 -10.02 -2.45 1.71
N PHE A 211 -8.84 -3.05 1.60
CA PHE A 211 -8.10 -3.60 2.73
C PHE A 211 -7.51 -2.51 3.62
N ARG A 212 -6.89 -1.48 3.02
CA ARG A 212 -6.27 -0.34 3.73
C ARG A 212 -5.26 -0.77 4.81
N ARG A 213 -4.50 -1.82 4.51
CA ARG A 213 -3.44 -2.39 5.37
C ARG A 213 -2.05 -2.20 4.81
N ALA A 214 -1.93 -1.78 3.55
CA ALA A 214 -0.66 -1.34 3.00
C ALA A 214 -0.35 0.09 3.46
N VAL A 215 0.93 0.33 3.79
CA VAL A 215 1.41 1.69 4.07
C VAL A 215 1.35 2.56 2.81
N PRO A 216 1.14 3.88 2.91
CA PRO A 216 1.18 4.77 1.76
C PRO A 216 2.53 4.71 1.04
N VAL A 217 2.52 4.46 -0.27
CA VAL A 217 3.73 4.40 -1.11
C VAL A 217 3.58 5.34 -2.31
N THR A 218 4.68 5.97 -2.72
CA THR A 218 4.70 6.76 -3.95
C THR A 218 6.03 6.68 -4.68
N GLY A 219 6.00 6.88 -6.00
CA GLY A 219 7.20 7.07 -6.81
C GLY A 219 7.74 8.49 -6.67
N ARG A 220 9.07 8.62 -6.64
CA ARG A 220 9.80 9.89 -6.67
C ARG A 220 11.08 9.72 -7.46
N GLN A 221 11.31 10.63 -8.40
CA GLN A 221 12.59 10.78 -9.08
C GLN A 221 13.48 11.67 -8.21
N LEU A 222 14.70 11.20 -7.95
CA LEU A 222 15.69 11.90 -7.13
C LEU A 222 16.92 12.18 -7.98
N ASN A 223 17.49 13.37 -7.82
CA ASN A 223 18.80 13.67 -8.34
C ASN A 223 19.86 13.07 -7.40
N ILE A 224 20.64 12.12 -7.90
CA ILE A 224 21.61 11.38 -7.08
C ILE A 224 22.63 12.34 -6.44
N SER A 225 23.07 13.37 -7.15
CA SER A 225 24.06 14.31 -6.64
C SER A 225 23.48 15.26 -5.58
N SER A 226 22.35 15.91 -5.86
CA SER A 226 21.80 16.93 -4.96
C SER A 226 20.97 16.35 -3.82
N ASP A 227 20.19 15.31 -4.09
CA ASP A 227 19.17 14.83 -3.16
C ASP A 227 19.70 13.69 -2.29
N LEU A 228 20.55 12.82 -2.87
CA LEU A 228 21.11 11.66 -2.17
C LEU A 228 22.52 11.95 -1.64
N TYR A 229 23.51 12.15 -2.51
CA TYR A 229 24.92 12.23 -2.14
C TYR A 229 25.22 13.36 -1.13
N LYS A 230 24.66 14.55 -1.34
CA LYS A 230 24.84 15.69 -0.42
C LYS A 230 24.16 15.50 0.93
N SER A 231 23.07 14.74 0.97
CA SER A 231 22.27 14.49 2.17
C SER A 231 22.61 13.17 2.86
N ALA A 232 23.53 12.37 2.28
CA ALA A 232 23.88 11.05 2.77
C ALA A 232 24.69 11.11 4.08
N SER A 233 24.52 10.10 4.93
CA SER A 233 25.45 9.85 6.03
C SER A 233 26.86 9.60 5.52
N LEU A 234 27.86 9.84 6.37
CA LEU A 234 29.27 9.68 5.99
C LEU A 234 29.59 8.26 5.49
N GLU A 235 28.95 7.24 6.06
CA GLU A 235 29.14 5.84 5.67
C GLU A 235 28.55 5.57 4.29
N LEU A 236 27.31 6.01 4.04
CA LEU A 236 26.67 5.88 2.74
C LEU A 236 27.37 6.72 1.66
N GLN A 237 27.86 7.91 2.02
CA GLN A 237 28.54 8.81 1.08
C GLN A 237 29.83 8.20 0.52
N LYS A 238 30.54 7.38 1.30
CA LYS A 238 31.77 6.69 0.88
C LYS A 238 31.53 5.57 -0.14
N THR A 239 30.30 5.09 -0.29
CA THR A 239 29.99 4.00 -1.24
C THR A 239 29.67 4.50 -2.64
N PHE A 240 29.52 5.81 -2.84
CA PHE A 240 29.26 6.38 -4.17
C PHE A 240 30.53 6.39 -5.02
N PHE A 241 30.39 6.12 -6.31
CA PHE A 241 31.50 6.16 -7.26
C PHE A 241 31.03 6.51 -8.67
N ILE A 242 31.98 6.87 -9.55
CA ILE A 242 31.70 7.09 -10.97
C ILE A 242 32.03 5.81 -11.74
N SER A 243 31.03 5.27 -12.44
CA SER A 243 31.21 4.13 -13.33
C SER A 243 32.14 4.45 -14.51
N PRO A 244 32.70 3.44 -15.20
CA PRO A 244 33.52 3.65 -16.41
C PRO A 244 32.80 4.42 -17.54
N LEU A 245 31.47 4.48 -17.51
CA LEU A 245 30.64 5.21 -18.46
C LEU A 245 30.34 6.66 -18.02
N GLY A 246 30.91 7.11 -16.89
CA GLY A 246 30.70 8.47 -16.38
C GLY A 246 29.43 8.67 -15.56
N ASN A 247 28.64 7.61 -15.32
CA ASN A 247 27.44 7.70 -14.46
C ASN A 247 27.82 7.63 -12.98
N LEU A 248 27.17 8.46 -12.15
CA LEU A 248 27.24 8.38 -10.69
C LEU A 248 26.41 7.18 -10.20
N CYS A 249 27.01 6.34 -9.36
CA CYS A 249 26.44 5.11 -8.80
C CYS A 249 26.54 5.11 -7.28
#